data_AF-A0A0D2NAG0-F1
#
_entry.id   AF-A0A0D2NAG0-F1
#
_cell.length_a   1.000
_cell.length_b   1.000
_cell.length_c   1.000
_cell.angle_alpha   90.00
_cell.angle_beta   90.00
_cell.angle_gamma   90.00
#
_symmetry.space_group_name_H-M   'P 1'
#
loop_
_entity.id
_entity.type
_entity.pdbx_description
1 polymer ?
#
loop_
_entity_poly.entity_id
_entity_poly.type
_entity_poly.pdbx_seq_one_letter_code
_entity_poly.pdbx_strand_id
1 'polypeptide(L)'
;MDDVRPENDNGGTYEKEIEPTFEVAQLDDLQVAVNFIKALQTASLDDKYNNMDSQALNRLRNPPTEKFDIENRPDLRLGLDTFSVSMKSSVDTYVTMREAILRRHPEDQIPSYDQMKRVITEITGVSSVVHPMCRNSCLAFTGPFSDLDKCPKC
;
A
#
# COMPACT_ATOMS: atom_id res chain seq x y z
N MET A 1 -33.97 -11.55 17.08
CA MET A 1 -33.89 -10.96 15.74
C MET A 1 -32.62 -11.50 15.15
N ASP A 2 -32.73 -12.67 14.54
CA ASP A 2 -31.62 -13.41 13.95
C ASP A 2 -31.40 -12.86 12.54
N ASP A 3 -30.29 -12.15 12.36
CA ASP A 3 -29.87 -11.61 11.07
C ASP A 3 -29.23 -12.75 10.27
N VAL A 4 -30.08 -13.56 9.64
CA VAL A 4 -29.65 -14.62 8.71
C VAL A 4 -29.19 -13.93 7.43
N ARG A 5 -27.87 -13.77 7.32
CA ARG A 5 -27.20 -13.38 6.08
C ARG A 5 -27.58 -14.40 5.00
N PRO A 6 -28.18 -14.00 3.87
CA PRO A 6 -28.51 -14.97 2.82
C PRO A 6 -27.22 -15.56 2.28
N GLU A 7 -27.11 -16.89 2.34
CA GLU A 7 -26.06 -17.65 1.65
C GLU A 7 -26.26 -17.46 0.14
N ASN A 8 -25.47 -16.55 -0.45
CA ASN A 8 -25.34 -16.47 -1.90
C ASN A 8 -24.47 -17.64 -2.39
N ASP A 9 -25.08 -18.80 -2.56
CA ASP A 9 -24.53 -19.97 -3.25
C ASP A 9 -24.62 -19.80 -4.78
N ASN A 10 -24.25 -18.62 -5.30
CA ASN A 10 -24.20 -18.34 -6.73
C ASN A 10 -22.77 -18.25 -7.29
N GLY A 11 -21.76 -18.47 -6.43
CA GLY A 11 -20.31 -18.49 -6.67
C GLY A 11 -19.84 -18.76 -8.10
N GLY A 12 -20.35 -19.84 -8.71
CA GLY A 12 -19.84 -20.38 -9.96
C GLY A 12 -20.74 -20.24 -11.19
N THR A 13 -21.95 -19.67 -11.06
CA THR A 13 -22.92 -19.63 -12.17
C THR A 13 -22.70 -18.39 -13.04
N TYR A 14 -22.45 -17.23 -12.41
CA TYR A 14 -22.20 -15.97 -13.13
C TYR A 14 -20.82 -15.92 -13.80
N GLU A 15 -19.79 -16.57 -13.24
CA GLU A 15 -18.45 -16.59 -13.84
C GLU A 15 -18.45 -17.34 -15.19
N LYS A 16 -19.22 -18.43 -15.29
CA LYS A 16 -19.34 -19.24 -16.51
C LYS A 16 -20.11 -18.57 -17.64
N GLU A 17 -20.99 -17.62 -17.33
CA GLU A 17 -21.79 -16.91 -18.34
C GLU A 17 -21.06 -15.73 -18.99
N ILE A 18 -19.99 -15.22 -18.36
CA ILE A 18 -19.27 -14.03 -18.83
C ILE A 18 -18.09 -14.41 -19.75
N GLU A 19 -17.48 -15.59 -19.58
CA GLU A 19 -16.36 -16.04 -20.44
C GLU A 19 -16.62 -15.94 -21.96
N PRO A 20 -17.79 -16.33 -22.49
CA PRO A 20 -18.06 -16.21 -23.93
C PRO A 20 -18.12 -14.74 -24.39
N THR A 21 -18.56 -13.84 -23.50
CA THR A 21 -18.66 -12.40 -23.80
C THR A 21 -17.29 -11.74 -23.89
N PHE A 22 -16.30 -12.29 -23.18
CA PHE A 22 -14.91 -11.84 -23.21
C PHE A 22 -14.20 -12.19 -24.53
N GLU A 23 -14.60 -13.27 -25.19
CA GLU A 23 -14.02 -13.70 -26.48
C GLU A 23 -14.51 -12.88 -27.67
N VAL A 24 -15.69 -12.26 -27.57
CA VAL A 24 -16.31 -11.48 -28.66
C VAL A 24 -16.16 -9.97 -28.50
N ALA A 25 -15.53 -9.49 -27.42
CA ALA A 25 -15.31 -8.07 -27.20
C ALA A 25 -14.34 -7.49 -28.24
N GLN A 26 -14.86 -6.74 -29.21
CA GLN A 26 -14.02 -6.13 -30.27
C GLN A 26 -13.67 -4.67 -30.03
N LEU A 27 -14.38 -3.96 -29.15
CA LEU A 27 -14.05 -2.58 -28.81
C LEU A 27 -12.83 -2.54 -27.89
N ASP A 28 -11.84 -1.70 -28.20
CA ASP A 28 -10.57 -1.62 -27.47
C ASP A 28 -10.76 -1.40 -25.96
N ASP A 29 -11.69 -0.49 -25.58
CA ASP A 29 -11.99 -0.23 -24.17
C ASP A 29 -12.58 -1.47 -23.46
N LEU A 30 -13.36 -2.29 -24.17
CA LEU A 30 -13.89 -3.54 -23.62
C LEU A 30 -12.78 -4.58 -23.49
N GLN A 31 -11.90 -4.71 -24.49
CA GLN A 31 -10.76 -5.62 -24.41
C GLN A 31 -9.84 -5.28 -23.23
N VAL A 32 -9.59 -3.99 -22.99
CA VAL A 32 -8.86 -3.51 -21.81
C VAL A 32 -9.54 -3.99 -20.54
N ALA A 33 -10.85 -3.76 -20.40
CA ALA A 33 -11.59 -4.18 -19.21
C ALA A 33 -11.50 -5.70 -18.99
N VAL A 34 -11.67 -6.49 -20.05
CA VAL A 34 -11.52 -7.95 -20.03
C VAL A 34 -10.13 -8.37 -19.56
N ASN A 35 -9.07 -7.73 -20.06
CA ASN A 35 -7.70 -8.05 -19.67
C ASN A 35 -7.45 -7.76 -18.18
N PHE A 36 -8.01 -6.68 -17.64
CA PHE A 36 -7.94 -6.39 -16.21
C PHE A 36 -8.73 -7.40 -15.37
N ILE A 37 -9.92 -7.81 -15.81
CA ILE A 37 -10.71 -8.84 -15.12
C ILE A 37 -9.90 -10.14 -15.04
N LYS A 38 -9.34 -10.61 -16.15
CA LYS A 38 -8.50 -11.81 -16.19
C LYS A 38 -7.29 -11.70 -15.26
N ALA A 39 -6.62 -10.55 -15.26
CA ALA A 39 -5.48 -10.30 -14.37
C ALA A 39 -5.87 -10.37 -12.89
N LEU A 40 -7.03 -9.81 -12.51
CA LEU A 40 -7.55 -9.83 -11.14
C LEU A 40 -7.97 -11.24 -10.69
N GLN A 41 -8.57 -12.02 -11.58
CA GLN A 41 -8.97 -13.41 -11.27
C GLN A 41 -7.76 -14.30 -10.92
N THR A 42 -6.59 -14.01 -11.48
CA THR A 42 -5.36 -14.74 -11.22
C THR A 42 -4.38 -13.98 -10.31
N ALA A 43 -4.80 -12.87 -9.70
CA ALA A 43 -3.92 -12.01 -8.91
C ALA A 43 -3.40 -12.76 -7.67
N SER A 44 -2.14 -12.51 -7.33
CA SER A 44 -1.46 -13.18 -6.21
C SER A 44 -0.38 -12.28 -5.64
N LEU A 45 0.00 -12.52 -4.38
CA LEU A 45 1.13 -11.81 -3.77
C LEU A 45 2.46 -12.06 -4.52
N ASP A 46 2.57 -13.18 -5.24
CA ASP A 46 3.73 -13.51 -6.08
C ASP A 46 3.64 -12.93 -7.50
N ASP A 47 2.58 -12.19 -7.82
CA ASP A 47 2.45 -11.62 -9.16
C ASP A 47 3.49 -10.53 -9.42
N LYS A 48 3.80 -10.33 -10.71
CA LYS A 48 4.79 -9.33 -11.13
C LYS A 48 4.30 -7.89 -10.98
N TYR A 49 3.02 -7.69 -10.65
CA TYR A 49 2.37 -6.37 -10.57
C TYR A 49 2.27 -5.85 -9.13
N ASN A 50 2.52 -6.68 -8.12
CA ASN A 50 2.30 -6.36 -6.72
C ASN A 50 3.18 -5.20 -6.22
N ASN A 51 4.37 -5.00 -6.81
CA ASN A 51 5.32 -3.91 -6.49
C ASN A 51 5.66 -3.72 -4.99
N MET A 52 5.25 -4.65 -4.13
CA MET A 52 5.62 -4.69 -2.72
C MET A 52 7.08 -5.13 -2.59
N ASP A 53 7.78 -4.53 -1.65
CA ASP A 53 9.13 -4.98 -1.31
C ASP A 53 9.09 -6.37 -0.63
N SER A 54 10.23 -7.07 -0.67
CA SER A 54 10.34 -8.43 -0.13
C SER A 54 10.08 -8.50 1.38
N GLN A 55 10.33 -7.42 2.13
CA GLN A 55 10.08 -7.37 3.56
C GLN A 55 8.57 -7.25 3.84
N ALA A 56 7.86 -6.41 3.09
CA ALA A 56 6.40 -6.29 3.17
C ALA A 56 5.71 -7.62 2.82
N LEU A 57 6.15 -8.28 1.75
CA LEU A 57 5.67 -9.62 1.38
C LEU A 57 5.93 -10.68 2.45
N ASN A 58 7.16 -10.69 3.00
CA ASN A 58 7.51 -11.62 4.06
C ASN A 58 6.61 -11.44 5.28
N ARG A 59 6.30 -10.19 5.66
CA ARG A 59 5.43 -9.86 6.79
C ARG A 59 3.97 -10.21 6.56
N LEU A 60 3.46 -10.08 5.34
CA LEU A 60 2.11 -10.55 5.01
C LEU A 60 1.98 -12.07 5.18
N ARG A 61 3.03 -12.82 4.82
CA ARG A 61 3.07 -14.29 4.97
C ARG A 61 3.38 -14.73 6.39
N ASN A 62 4.19 -13.95 7.11
CA ASN A 62 4.65 -14.24 8.47
C ASN A 62 4.32 -13.03 9.35
N PRO A 63 3.03 -12.83 9.70
CA PRO A 63 2.63 -11.68 10.48
C PRO A 63 3.30 -11.67 11.86
N PRO A 64 3.76 -10.51 12.35
CA PRO A 64 4.30 -10.41 13.70
C PRO A 64 3.29 -10.91 14.73
N THR A 65 3.72 -11.83 15.59
CA THR A 65 2.88 -12.41 16.66
C THR A 65 3.09 -11.74 18.01
N GLU A 66 4.12 -10.91 18.12
CA GLU A 66 4.48 -10.20 19.34
C GLU A 66 3.91 -8.78 19.33
N LYS A 67 3.57 -8.27 20.51
CA LYS A 67 3.14 -6.89 20.66
C LYS A 67 4.35 -5.97 20.57
N PHE A 68 4.20 -4.87 19.84
CA PHE A 68 5.18 -3.81 19.84
C PHE A 68 5.24 -3.13 21.21
N ASP A 69 6.41 -3.13 21.85
CA ASP A 69 6.63 -2.47 23.14
C ASP A 69 7.33 -1.11 22.95
N ILE A 70 6.56 -0.05 23.18
CA ILE A 70 7.03 1.34 23.14
C ILE A 70 7.42 1.88 24.52
N GLU A 71 6.93 1.28 25.61
CA GLU A 71 7.05 1.84 26.96
C GLU A 71 8.50 1.82 27.46
N ASN A 72 9.29 0.84 27.01
CA ASN A 72 10.72 0.73 27.32
C ASN A 72 11.64 1.49 26.33
N ARG A 73 11.09 2.38 25.49
CA ARG A 73 11.83 3.09 24.43
C ARG A 73 11.52 4.61 24.46
N PRO A 74 12.03 5.36 25.45
CA PRO A 74 11.66 6.77 25.66
C PRO A 74 11.98 7.68 24.46
N ASP A 75 13.16 7.53 23.85
CA ASP A 75 13.56 8.35 22.70
C ASP A 75 12.70 8.07 21.47
N LEU A 76 12.28 6.82 21.29
CA LEU A 76 11.38 6.44 20.22
C LEU A 76 9.97 6.98 20.46
N ARG A 77 9.50 6.97 21.71
CA ARG A 77 8.22 7.58 22.09
C ARG A 77 8.22 9.07 21.81
N LEU A 78 9.28 9.79 22.23
CA LEU A 78 9.45 11.20 21.93
C LEU A 78 9.50 11.46 20.42
N GLY A 79 10.21 10.61 19.68
CA GLY A 79 10.24 10.63 18.22
C GLY A 79 8.86 10.46 17.59
N LEU A 80 8.03 9.55 18.12
CA LEU A 80 6.67 9.29 17.65
C LEU A 80 5.70 10.43 17.96
N ASP A 81 5.78 11.02 19.15
CA ASP A 81 4.97 12.17 19.53
C ASP A 81 5.30 13.37 18.63
N THR A 82 6.59 13.64 18.43
CA THR A 82 7.08 14.69 17.52
C THR A 82 6.65 14.42 16.08
N PHE A 83 6.78 13.17 15.62
CA PHE A 83 6.38 12.78 14.28
C PHE A 83 4.88 13.00 14.07
N SER A 84 4.06 12.59 15.05
CA SER A 84 2.60 12.68 14.98
C SER A 84 2.11 14.11 14.86
N VAL A 85 2.71 15.04 15.59
CA VAL A 85 2.43 16.48 15.45
C VAL A 85 2.91 16.99 14.09
N SER A 86 4.09 16.55 13.64
CA SER A 86 4.67 16.99 12.38
C SER A 86 3.93 16.49 11.13
N MET A 87 3.09 15.45 11.22
CA MET A 87 2.32 14.91 10.09
C MET A 87 1.41 15.96 9.43
N LYS A 88 1.01 17.00 10.18
CA LYS A 88 0.20 18.12 9.68
C LYS A 88 1.04 19.26 9.12
N SER A 89 2.36 19.08 9.05
CA SER A 89 3.35 20.08 8.66
C SER A 89 4.37 19.49 7.69
N SER A 90 5.41 20.25 7.35
CA SER A 90 6.49 19.77 6.49
C SER A 90 7.42 18.80 7.23
N VAL A 91 8.16 18.00 6.46
CA VAL A 91 9.29 17.20 6.96
C VAL A 91 10.30 18.07 7.72
N ASP A 92 10.50 19.30 7.24
CA ASP A 92 11.43 20.28 7.81
C ASP A 92 11.08 20.67 9.25
N THR A 93 9.77 20.73 9.58
CA THR A 93 9.30 20.95 10.95
C THR A 93 9.80 19.86 11.89
N TYR A 94 9.70 18.58 11.49
CA TYR A 94 10.20 17.46 12.30
C TYR A 94 11.71 17.56 12.52
N VAL A 95 12.46 17.83 11.44
CA VAL A 95 13.92 17.94 11.49
C VAL A 95 14.34 19.05 12.44
N THR A 96 13.75 20.24 12.31
CA THR A 96 14.04 21.38 13.18
C THR A 96 13.70 21.11 14.65
N MET A 97 12.57 20.45 14.93
CA MET A 97 12.19 20.05 16.30
C MET A 97 13.21 19.07 16.89
N ARG A 98 13.57 18.04 16.12
CA ARG A 98 14.59 17.05 16.53
C ARG A 98 15.92 17.72 16.83
N GLU A 99 16.39 18.62 15.96
CA GLU A 99 17.63 19.37 16.20
C GLU A 99 17.56 20.25 17.44
N ALA A 100 16.41 20.88 17.70
CA ALA A 100 16.22 21.69 18.89
C ALA A 100 16.29 20.86 20.18
N ILE A 101 15.70 19.66 20.18
CA ILE A 101 15.77 18.73 21.31
C ILE A 101 17.21 18.25 21.51
N LEU A 102 17.88 17.78 20.46
CA LEU A 102 19.26 17.28 20.53
C LEU A 102 20.28 18.36 20.94
N ARG A 103 20.00 19.65 20.68
CA ARG A 103 20.82 20.75 21.18
C ARG A 103 20.77 20.86 22.71
N ARG A 104 19.63 20.53 23.32
CA ARG A 104 19.43 20.59 24.78
C ARG A 104 19.79 19.27 25.47
N HIS A 105 19.56 18.16 24.78
CA HIS A 105 19.78 16.77 25.21
C HIS A 105 20.57 16.00 24.13
N PRO A 106 21.90 16.21 24.02
CA PRO A 106 22.71 15.55 23.01
C PRO A 106 22.82 14.03 23.15
N GLU A 107 22.51 13.51 24.34
CA GLU A 107 22.51 12.08 24.67
C GLU A 107 21.35 11.30 24.03
N ASP A 108 20.22 11.96 23.77
CA ASP A 108 19.00 11.34 23.25
C ASP A 108 19.23 10.77 21.84
N GLN A 109 18.66 9.59 21.58
CA GLN A 109 18.74 8.90 20.28
C GLN A 109 17.43 9.01 19.52
N ILE A 110 16.95 10.25 19.31
CA ILE A 110 15.71 10.50 18.58
C ILE A 110 15.89 10.10 17.10
N PRO A 111 15.03 9.22 16.55
CA PRO A 111 15.12 8.80 15.17
C PRO A 111 14.99 9.97 14.18
N SER A 112 15.56 9.82 12.99
CA SER A 112 15.31 10.74 11.87
C SER A 112 13.90 10.54 11.30
N TYR A 113 13.44 11.47 10.46
CA TYR A 113 12.13 11.36 9.82
C TYR A 113 11.98 10.07 8.99
N ASP A 114 13.04 9.65 8.28
CA ASP A 114 13.03 8.39 7.51
C ASP A 114 12.99 7.17 8.44
N GLN A 115 13.78 7.19 9.52
CA GLN A 115 13.75 6.12 10.52
C GLN A 115 12.37 6.02 11.17
N MET A 116 11.71 7.14 11.46
CA MET A 116 10.33 7.15 11.96
C MET A 116 9.35 6.52 10.98
N LYS A 117 9.44 6.82 9.68
CA LYS A 117 8.60 6.16 8.67
C LYS A 117 8.79 4.65 8.67
N ARG A 118 10.04 4.18 8.74
CA ARG A 118 10.35 2.73 8.81
C ARG A 118 9.76 2.08 10.06
N VAL A 119 9.93 2.73 11.22
CA VAL A 119 9.38 2.23 12.48
C VAL A 119 7.85 2.20 12.43
N ILE A 120 7.20 3.23 11.89
CA ILE A 120 5.74 3.24 11.73
C ILE A 120 5.29 2.12 10.79
N THR A 121 5.98 1.90 9.67
CA THR A 121 5.71 0.77 8.79
C THR A 121 5.91 -0.56 9.52
N GLU A 122 6.94 -0.69 10.36
CA GLU A 122 7.17 -1.88 11.19
C GLU A 122 6.02 -2.12 12.19
N ILE A 123 5.57 -1.08 12.89
CA ILE A 123 4.49 -1.19 13.89
C ILE A 123 3.14 -1.48 13.22
N THR A 124 2.83 -0.78 12.13
CA THR A 124 1.48 -0.78 11.54
C THR A 124 1.31 -1.82 10.44
N GLY A 125 2.40 -2.28 9.85
CA GLY A 125 2.36 -3.09 8.61
C GLY A 125 2.01 -2.28 7.36
N VAL A 126 1.79 -0.97 7.48
CA VAL A 126 1.39 -0.12 6.35
C VAL A 126 2.64 0.42 5.65
N SER A 127 2.77 0.06 4.38
CA SER A 127 3.81 0.55 3.47
C SER A 127 3.17 1.12 2.20
N SER A 128 3.92 1.93 1.46
CA SER A 128 3.46 2.49 0.20
C SER A 128 3.83 1.55 -0.95
N VAL A 129 2.83 1.19 -1.77
CA VAL A 129 3.06 0.57 -3.08
C VAL A 129 3.03 1.68 -4.13
N VAL A 130 4.11 1.81 -4.89
CA VAL A 130 4.27 2.89 -5.86
C VAL A 130 4.23 2.33 -7.27
N HIS A 131 3.32 2.87 -8.08
CA HIS A 131 3.27 2.65 -9.52
C HIS A 131 3.51 3.97 -10.25
N PRO A 132 4.19 3.95 -11.41
CA PRO A 132 4.16 5.09 -12.31
C PRO A 132 2.72 5.43 -12.69
N MET A 133 2.36 6.71 -12.71
CA MET A 133 1.02 7.17 -13.08
C MET A 133 1.11 8.30 -14.10
N CYS A 134 0.14 8.36 -15.02
CA CYS A 134 0.01 9.48 -15.95
C CYS A 134 -0.35 10.76 -15.20
N ARG A 135 0.35 11.85 -15.50
CA ARG A 135 0.12 13.16 -14.88
C ARG A 135 -1.22 13.81 -15.25
N ASN A 136 -1.75 13.52 -16.44
CA ASN A 136 -2.96 14.17 -16.95
C ASN A 136 -4.24 13.40 -16.58
N SER A 137 -4.21 12.07 -16.69
CA SER A 137 -5.39 11.22 -16.46
C SER A 137 -5.39 10.51 -15.12
N CYS A 138 -4.29 10.57 -14.36
CA CYS A 138 -4.06 9.78 -13.15
C CYS A 138 -4.17 8.26 -13.37
N LEU A 139 -4.06 7.78 -14.62
CA LEU A 139 -4.04 6.36 -14.94
C LEU A 139 -2.74 5.73 -14.43
N ALA A 140 -2.85 4.66 -13.64
CA ALA A 140 -1.69 3.91 -13.14
C ALA A 140 -1.21 2.88 -14.18
N PHE A 141 0.10 2.84 -14.39
CA PHE A 141 0.77 1.84 -15.22
C PHE A 141 1.01 0.57 -14.39
N THR A 142 -0.02 -0.27 -14.31
CA THR A 142 -0.03 -1.54 -13.57
C THR A 142 -0.86 -2.59 -14.31
N GLY A 143 -0.73 -3.86 -13.92
CA GLY A 143 -1.44 -4.97 -14.55
C GLY A 143 -1.21 -5.00 -16.07
N PRO A 144 -2.29 -5.10 -16.89
CA PRO A 144 -2.21 -5.00 -18.34
C PRO A 144 -1.52 -3.75 -18.90
N PHE A 145 -1.38 -2.69 -18.11
CA PHE A 145 -0.73 -1.44 -18.51
C PHE A 145 0.69 -1.27 -17.97
N SER A 146 1.23 -2.27 -17.27
CA SER A 146 2.56 -2.21 -16.65
C SER A 146 3.69 -1.93 -17.65
N ASP A 147 3.58 -2.44 -18.88
CA ASP A 147 4.61 -2.32 -19.92
C ASP A 147 4.37 -1.10 -20.86
N LEU A 148 3.43 -0.20 -20.53
CA LEU A 148 3.14 0.98 -21.34
C LEU A 148 4.02 2.17 -20.97
N ASP A 149 4.68 2.77 -21.96
CA ASP A 149 5.43 4.02 -21.81
C ASP A 149 4.58 5.28 -22.04
N LYS A 150 3.36 5.13 -22.57
CA LYS A 150 2.45 6.24 -22.91
C LYS A 150 1.06 5.98 -22.36
N CYS A 151 0.38 7.05 -21.96
CA CYS A 151 -0.98 6.93 -21.46
C CYS A 151 -1.92 6.57 -22.62
N PRO A 152 -2.76 5.52 -22.49
CA PRO A 152 -3.73 5.18 -23.53
C PRO A 152 -4.89 6.18 -23.62
N LYS A 153 -4.98 7.15 -22.71
CA LYS A 153 -6.06 8.14 -22.65
C LYS A 153 -5.64 9.56 -23.05
N CYS A 154 -4.35 9.88 -23.16
CA CYS A 154 -3.87 11.22 -23.53
C CYS A 154 -2.49 11.24 -24.17
#